data_AF-A0A7J9HPJ9-F1
#
_entry.id   AF-A0A7J9HPJ9-F1
#
_cell.length_a   1.000
_cell.length_b   1.000
_cell.length_c   1.000
_cell.angle_alpha   90.00
_cell.angle_beta   90.00
_cell.angle_gamma   90.00
#
_symmetry.space_group_name_H-M   'P 1'
#
loop_
_entity.id
_entity.type
_entity.pdbx_description
1 polymer ?
#
loop_
_entity_poly.entity_id
_entity_poly.type
_entity_poly.pdbx_seq_one_letter_code
_entity_poly.pdbx_strand_id
1 'polypeptide(L)' 'MEYWFCEGLLNEFDRISEAQMQGNDIISSLLNACLLENCGVIGGENCVKMHDVIHDMALWITRKVEATESNFFVKA' A
#
# COMPACT_ATOMS: atom_id res chain seq x y z
N MET A 1 7.56 -2.37 -4.99
CA MET A 1 8.22 -1.29 -4.22
C MET A 1 8.38 -0.02 -5.05
N GLU A 2 8.85 -0.10 -6.30
CA GLU A 2 8.99 1.09 -7.17
C GLU A 2 7.72 1.94 -7.24
N TYR A 3 6.54 1.32 -7.39
CA TYR A 3 5.25 2.04 -7.35
C TYR A 3 5.03 2.84 -6.07
N TRP A 4 5.34 2.28 -4.88
CA TRP A 4 5.17 3.00 -3.62
C TRP A 4 6.13 4.18 -3.48
N PHE A 5 7.30 4.09 -4.10
CA PHE A 5 8.22 5.22 -4.19
C PHE A 5 7.68 6.30 -5.13
N CYS A 6 7.19 5.93 -6.33
CA CYS A 6 6.60 6.89 -7.28
C CYS A 6 5.35 7.59 -6.73
N GLU A 7 4.51 6.89 -5.98
CA GLU A 7 3.32 7.45 -5.29
C GLU A 7 3.67 8.24 -4.02
N GLY A 8 4.96 8.31 -3.67
CA GLY A 8 5.46 9.06 -2.54
C GLY A 8 5.20 8.47 -1.15
N LEU A 9 4.73 7.22 -1.08
CA LEU A 9 4.49 6.50 0.17
C LEU A 9 5.78 6.18 0.93
N LEU A 10 6.93 6.20 0.24
CA LEU A 10 8.26 5.92 0.81
C LEU A 10 9.24 7.11 0.62
N ASN A 11 8.72 8.32 0.44
CA ASN A 11 9.54 9.52 0.14
C ASN A 11 10.39 10.04 1.31
N GLU A 12 10.26 9.47 2.51
CA GLU A 12 11.09 9.83 3.66
C GLU A 12 12.56 9.39 3.51
N PHE A 13 12.88 8.59 2.47
CA PHE A 13 14.21 8.03 2.26
C PHE A 13 14.81 8.49 0.93
N ASP A 14 15.98 9.13 0.99
CA ASP A 14 16.75 9.56 -0.19
C ASP A 14 17.40 8.37 -0.94
N ARG A 15 17.53 7.23 -0.26
CA ARG A 15 18.21 6.04 -0.80
C ARG A 15 17.22 4.93 -1.06
N ILE A 16 17.20 4.44 -2.30
CA ILE A 16 16.33 3.34 -2.75
C ILE A 16 16.47 2.10 -1.85
N SER A 17 17.69 1.77 -1.40
CA SER A 17 17.92 0.63 -0.52
C SER A 17 17.25 0.75 0.85
N GLU A 18 17.15 1.98 1.38
CA GLU A 18 16.50 2.24 2.68
C GLU A 18 14.98 2.20 2.52
N ALA A 19 14.45 2.82 1.47
CA ALA A 19 13.04 2.69 1.09
C ALA A 19 12.63 1.22 0.87
N GLN A 20 13.52 0.40 0.28
CA GLN A 20 13.27 -1.02 0.08
C GLN A 20 13.21 -1.81 1.40
N MET A 21 14.11 -1.52 2.34
CA MET A 21 14.08 -2.14 3.68
C MET A 21 12.77 -1.81 4.39
N GLN A 22 12.37 -0.53 4.41
CA GLN A 22 11.11 -0.11 5.00
C GLN A 22 9.90 -0.76 4.30
N GLY A 23 9.92 -0.84 2.97
CA GLY A 23 8.89 -1.52 2.19
C GLY A 23 8.73 -2.98 2.59
N ASN A 24 9.85 -3.70 2.79
CA ASN A 24 9.85 -5.08 3.25
C ASN A 24 9.29 -5.23 4.68
N ASP A 25 9.58 -4.28 5.57
CA ASP A 25 9.06 -4.28 6.94
C ASP A 25 7.54 -4.03 6.97
N ILE A 26 7.03 -3.13 6.12
CA ILE A 26 5.60 -2.90 5.94
C ILE A 26 4.92 -4.17 5.41
N ILE A 27 5.46 -4.78 4.35
CA ILE A 27 4.90 -6.03 3.79
C ILE A 27 4.88 -7.13 4.84
N SER A 28 5.96 -7.29 5.60
CA SER A 28 6.06 -8.29 6.68
C SER A 28 5.01 -8.04 7.76
N SER A 29 4.80 -6.78 8.14
CA SER A 29 3.77 -6.40 9.12
C SER A 29 2.36 -6.69 8.62
N LEU A 30 2.07 -6.42 7.35
CA LEU A 30 0.77 -6.70 6.73
C LEU A 30 0.50 -8.21 6.58
N LEU A 31 1.54 -9.00 6.28
CA LEU A 31 1.47 -10.47 6.28
C LEU A 31 1.17 -10.99 7.69
N ASN A 32 1.87 -10.50 8.71
CA ASN A 32 1.65 -10.89 10.11
C ASN A 32 0.26 -10.49 10.63
N ALA A 33 -0.30 -9.39 10.13
CA ALA A 33 -1.66 -8.95 10.44
C ALA A 33 -2.74 -9.67 9.60
N CYS A 34 -2.37 -10.64 8.76
CA CYS A 34 -3.26 -11.36 7.84
C CYS A 34 -4.00 -10.45 6.82
N LEU A 35 -3.46 -9.27 6.53
CA LEU A 35 -4.00 -8.36 5.52
C LEU A 35 -3.48 -8.68 4.11
N LEU A 36 -2.32 -9.33 4.04
CA LEU A 36 -1.75 -9.90 2.83
C LEU A 36 -1.58 -11.42 2.96
N GLU A 37 -1.58 -12.09 1.83
CA GLU A 37 -1.26 -13.51 1.69
C GLU A 37 -0.01 -13.68 0.82
N ASN A 38 0.93 -14.50 1.28
CA ASN A 38 2.13 -14.84 0.53
C ASN A 38 1.79 -15.82 -0.60
N CYS A 39 2.12 -15.44 -1.84
CA CYS A 39 1.88 -16.25 -3.04
C CYS A 39 3.11 -17.00 -3.53
N GLY A 40 4.24 -16.91 -2.82
CA GLY A 40 5.51 -17.48 -3.22
C GLY A 40 6.18 -16.67 -4.34
N VAL A 41 7.06 -17.35 -5.08
CA VAL A 41 7.81 -16.74 -6.19
C VAL A 41 7.07 -16.97 -7.50
N ILE A 42 6.71 -15.89 -8.19
CA ILE A 42 6.09 -15.92 -9.52
C ILE A 42 6.97 -15.11 -10.46
N GLY A 43 7.41 -15.69 -11.58
CA GLY A 43 8.26 -14.98 -12.55
C GLY A 43 9.64 -14.56 -12.01
N GLY A 44 10.10 -15.16 -10.90
CA GLY A 44 11.37 -14.80 -10.25
C GLY A 44 11.23 -13.75 -9.15
N GLU A 45 10.02 -13.25 -8.89
CA GLU A 45 9.76 -12.22 -7.87
C GLU A 45 8.87 -12.77 -6.75
N ASN A 46 9.11 -12.31 -5.52
CA ASN A 46 8.24 -12.62 -4.39
C ASN A 46 6.92 -11.87 -4.55
N CYS A 47 5.81 -12.60 -4.58
CA CYS A 47 4.48 -12.04 -4.78
C CYS A 47 3.62 -12.18 -3.52
N VAL A 48 2.79 -11.17 -3.30
CA VAL A 48 1.77 -11.13 -2.25
C VAL A 48 0.45 -10.66 -2.86
N LYS A 49 -0.68 -11.05 -2.27
CA LYS A 49 -2.02 -10.59 -2.67
C LYS A 49 -2.83 -10.16 -1.46
N MET A 50 -3.83 -9.31 -1.67
CA MET A 50 -4.88 -9.07 -0.68
C MET A 50 -5.97 -10.12 -0.85
N HIS A 51 -6.64 -10.49 0.24
CA HIS A 51 -7.89 -11.23 0.16
C HIS A 51 -9.00 -10.31 -0.35
N ASP A 52 -9.95 -10.83 -1.11
CA ASP A 52 -11.06 -10.06 -1.70
C ASP A 52 -11.79 -9.20 -0.65
N VAL A 53 -12.05 -9.77 0.54
CA VAL A 53 -12.71 -9.06 1.64
C VAL A 53 -11.90 -7.86 2.17
N ILE A 54 -10.57 -7.98 2.19
CA ILE A 54 -9.68 -6.89 2.62
C ILE A 54 -9.58 -5.84 1.52
N HIS A 55 -9.54 -6.27 0.26
CA HIS A 55 -9.54 -5.38 -0.89
C HIS A 55 -10.83 -4.55 -0.96
N ASP A 56 -12.00 -5.17 -0.75
CA ASP A 56 -13.28 -4.47 -0.72
C ASP A 56 -13.36 -3.47 0.44
N MET A 57 -12.82 -3.83 1.61
CA MET A 57 -12.74 -2.92 2.75
C MET A 57 -11.83 -1.73 2.47
N ALA A 58 -10.66 -1.96 1.86
CA ALA A 58 -9.75 -0.89 1.47
C ALA A 58 -10.41 0.06 0.46
N LEU A 59 -11.10 -0.48 -0.54
CA LEU A 59 -11.84 0.30 -1.54
C LEU A 59 -12.98 1.12 -0.92
N TRP A 60 -13.67 0.57 0.07
CA TRP A 60 -14.72 1.29 0.80
C TRP A 60 -14.15 2.46 1.62
N ILE A 61 -13.00 2.26 2.28
CA ILE A 61 -12.31 3.31 3.03
C ILE A 61 -11.83 4.41 2.09
N THR A 62 -11.15 4.07 0.99
CA THR A 62 -10.59 5.07 0.06
C THR A 62 -11.69 5.93 -0.56
N ARG A 63 -12.81 5.33 -0.97
CA ARG A 63 -14.00 6.07 -1.46
C ARG A 63 -14.60 7.02 -0.42
N LYS A 64 -14.59 6.64 0.87
CA LYS A 64 -15.05 7.52 1.94
C LYS A 64 -14.12 8.71 2.15
N VAL A 65 -12.82 8.48 2.08
CA VAL A 65 -11.81 9.55 2.22
C VAL A 65 -11.96 10.58 1.08
N GLU A 66 -12.16 10.14 -0.16
CA GLU A 66 -12.44 11.03 -1.30
C GLU A 66 -13.73 11.86 -1.09
N ALA A 67 -14.77 11.25 -0.53
CA ALA A 67 -16.01 11.94 -0.20
C ALA A 67 -15.83 12.99 0.91
N THR A 68 -14.89 12.80 1.84
CA THR A 68 -14.57 13.81 2.86
C THR A 68 -13.71 14.95 2.30
N GLU A 69 -12.70 14.66 1.49
CA GLU A 69 -11.82 15.69 0.87
C GLU A 69 -12.59 16.62 -0.08
N SER A 70 -13.58 16.08 -0.81
CA SER A 70 -14.45 16.87 -1.70
C SER A 70 -15.44 17.80 -1.00
N ASN A 71 -15.68 17.63 0.31
CA ASN A 71 -16.56 18.51 1.09
C ASN A 71 -15.86 19.77 1.63
N PHE A 72 -14.52 19.88 1.51
CA PHE A 72 -13.77 21.03 2.00
C PHE A 72 -13.51 22.11 0.94
N PHE A 73 -13.82 21.86 -0.33
CA PHE A 73 -13.70 22.87 -1.39
C PHE A 73 -14.99 23.69 -1.53
N VAL A 74 -15.19 24.66 -0.63
CA VAL A 74 -16.10 25.79 -0.91
C VAL A 74 -15.37 26.71 -1.90
N LYS A 75 -15.91 26.81 -3.12
CA LYS A 75 -15.38 27.67 -4.17
C LYS A 75 -15.69 29.13 -3.83
N ALA A 76 -14.64 29.95 -3.70
CA ALA A 76 -14.74 31.42 -3.62
C ALA A 76 -15.00 32.03 -5.01
#